data_AF-X1SZK7-F1
#
_entry.id   AF-X1SZK7-F1
#
_cell.length_a   1.000
_cell.length_b   1.000
_cell.length_c   1.000
_cell.angle_alpha   90.00
_cell.angle_beta   90.00
_cell.angle_gamma   90.00
#
_symmetry.space_group_name_H-M   'P 1'
#
loop_
_entity.id
_entity.type
_entity.pdbx_description
1 polymer ?
#
loop_
_entity_poly.entity_id
_entity_poly.type
_entity_poly.pdbx_seq_one_letter_code
_entity_poly.pdbx_strand_id
1 'polypeptide(L)'
;MDFYETILKKMDGLLKQGKKIVICGDVNTAHREIDLARPKENEKISGFLPEERAWIDRLMERGFIDAFRKIHSESGHYSWWDYKTRAR
;
A
#
# COMPACT_ATOMS: atom_id res chain seq x y z
N MET A 1 5.70 11.25 7.69
CA MET A 1 4.60 10.41 7.16
C MET A 1 3.23 11.06 7.43
N ASP A 2 3.15 12.39 7.36
CA ASP A 2 2.03 13.13 7.97
C ASP A 2 0.73 12.99 7.17
N PHE A 3 0.86 12.87 5.85
CA PHE A 3 -0.27 12.57 4.97
C PHE A 3 -0.91 11.21 5.32
N TYR A 4 -0.10 10.18 5.51
CA TYR A 4 -0.54 8.84 5.86
C TYR A 4 -1.27 8.81 7.21
N GLU A 5 -0.73 9.51 8.22
CA GLU A 5 -1.41 9.65 9.52
C GLU A 5 -2.73 10.43 9.42
N THR A 6 -2.77 11.47 8.58
CA THR A 6 -3.99 12.27 8.36
C THR A 6 -5.10 11.43 7.72
N ILE A 7 -4.75 10.60 6.73
CA ILE A 7 -5.68 9.65 6.11
C ILE A 7 -6.20 8.66 7.15
N LEU A 8 -5.30 8.06 7.94
CA LEU A 8 -5.68 7.08 8.95
C LEU A 8 -6.65 7.67 9.99
N LYS A 9 -6.35 8.88 10.48
CA LYS A 9 -7.23 9.63 11.39
C LYS A 9 -8.60 9.93 10.77
N LYS A 10 -8.63 10.30 9.48
CA LYS A 10 -9.87 10.55 8.75
C LYS A 10 -10.70 9.26 8.63
N MET A 11 -10.05 8.13 8.32
CA MET A 11 -10.71 6.83 8.22
C MET A 11 -11.29 6.40 9.56
N ASP A 12 -10.54 6.54 10.65
CA ASP A 12 -11.02 6.24 12.00
C ASP A 12 -12.28 7.04 12.36
N GLY A 13 -12.33 8.33 11.98
CA GLY A 13 -13.52 9.16 12.16
C GLY A 13 -14.74 8.67 11.37
N LEU A 14 -14.55 8.26 10.12
CA LEU A 14 -15.62 7.75 9.26
C LEU A 14 -16.12 6.36 9.72
N LEU A 15 -15.20 5.49 10.15
CA LEU A 15 -15.53 4.18 10.72
C LEU A 15 -16.37 4.31 11.99
N LYS A 16 -16.01 5.25 12.88
CA LYS A 16 -16.81 5.56 14.09
C LYS A 16 -18.21 6.06 13.77
N GLN A 17 -18.42 6.66 12.61
CA GLN A 17 -19.74 7.07 12.11
C GLN A 17 -20.50 5.94 11.41
N GLY A 18 -19.97 4.71 11.38
CA GLY A 18 -20.58 3.56 10.72
C GLY A 18 -20.58 3.65 9.19
N LYS A 19 -19.70 4.48 8.59
CA LYS A 19 -19.62 4.63 7.14
C LYS A 19 -18.94 3.41 6.51
N LYS A 20 -19.44 2.97 5.36
CA LYS A 20 -18.76 2.01 4.49
C LYS A 20 -17.78 2.80 3.62
N ILE A 21 -16.52 2.37 3.58
CA ILE A 21 -15.43 3.13 2.97
C ILE A 21 -14.80 2.27 1.86
N VAL A 22 -14.59 2.90 0.70
CA VAL A 22 -13.74 2.37 -0.36
C VAL A 22 -12.62 3.38 -0.56
N ILE A 23 -11.38 2.90 -0.50
CA ILE A 23 -10.18 3.71 -0.75
C ILE A 23 -9.63 3.26 -2.10
N CYS A 24 -9.48 4.20 -3.03
CA CYS A 24 -8.84 3.97 -4.32
C CYS A 24 -7.85 5.11 -4.58
N GLY A 25 -6.67 4.75 -5.06
CA GLY A 25 -5.64 5.73 -5.37
C GLY A 25 -4.27 5.08 -5.40
N ASP A 26 -3.28 5.91 -5.74
CA ASP A 26 -1.88 5.54 -5.67
C ASP A 26 -1.34 5.78 -4.27
N VAL A 27 -1.14 4.70 -3.52
CA VAL A 27 -0.58 4.77 -2.16
C VAL A 27 0.92 5.09 -2.23
N ASN A 28 1.61 4.82 -3.34
CA ASN A 28 3.07 4.89 -3.44
C ASN A 28 3.80 4.00 -2.41
N THR A 29 3.24 2.85 -2.02
CA THR A 29 3.91 1.87 -1.16
C THR A 29 3.47 0.45 -1.54
N ALA A 30 4.43 -0.44 -1.70
CA ALA A 30 4.21 -1.88 -1.80
C ALA A 30 4.14 -2.50 -0.39
N HIS A 31 3.10 -3.30 -0.09
CA HIS A 31 2.83 -3.77 1.28
C HIS A 31 3.73 -4.92 1.70
N ARG A 32 3.79 -5.98 0.89
CA ARG A 32 4.51 -7.22 1.13
C ARG A 32 5.57 -7.44 0.05
N GLU A 33 6.52 -8.32 0.32
CA GLU A 33 7.58 -8.65 -0.64
C GLU A 33 7.05 -9.17 -1.99
N ILE A 34 5.90 -9.84 -1.97
CA ILE A 34 5.22 -10.33 -3.18
C ILE A 34 4.67 -9.22 -4.08
N ASP A 35 4.53 -8.00 -3.56
CA ASP A 35 4.02 -6.82 -4.27
C ASP A 35 5.13 -6.05 -5.01
N LEU A 36 6.40 -6.48 -4.90
CA LEU A 36 7.52 -5.82 -5.54
C LEU A 36 8.43 -6.85 -6.23
N ALA A 37 8.92 -6.51 -7.43
CA ALA A 37 9.78 -7.42 -8.19
C ALA A 37 11.16 -7.66 -7.54
N ARG A 38 11.66 -6.70 -6.75
CA ARG A 38 13.01 -6.71 -6.14
C ARG A 38 12.96 -6.21 -4.68
N PRO A 39 12.29 -6.92 -3.76
CA PRO A 39 12.07 -6.44 -2.40
C PRO A 39 13.37 -6.13 -1.66
N LYS A 40 14.32 -7.07 -1.66
CA LYS A 40 15.61 -6.94 -0.96
C LYS A 40 16.44 -5.73 -1.39
N GLU A 41 16.36 -5.34 -2.66
CA GLU A 41 17.10 -4.19 -3.19
C GLU A 41 16.44 -2.86 -2.79
N ASN A 42 15.15 -2.88 -2.42
CA ASN A 42 14.33 -1.68 -2.19
C ASN A 42 13.91 -1.49 -0.73
N GLU A 43 14.33 -2.33 0.22
CA GLU A 43 13.99 -2.22 1.65
C GLU A 43 14.37 -0.86 2.29
N LYS A 44 15.27 -0.11 1.66
CA LYS A 44 15.75 1.20 2.10
C LYS A 44 15.30 2.35 1.18
N ILE A 45 14.36 2.08 0.27
CA ILE A 45 13.88 3.04 -0.73
C ILE A 45 12.41 3.35 -0.41
N SER A 46 12.04 4.63 -0.45
CA SER A 46 10.64 5.05 -0.27
C SER A 46 9.76 4.37 -1.31
N GLY A 47 8.63 3.84 -0.84
CA GLY A 47 7.79 2.89 -1.54
C GLY A 47 7.91 1.46 -1.01
N PHE A 48 8.95 1.14 -0.22
CA PHE A 48 9.09 -0.17 0.42
C PHE A 48 9.80 -0.12 1.78
N LEU A 49 9.84 1.05 2.43
CA LEU A 49 10.43 1.20 3.75
C LEU A 49 9.62 0.43 4.82
N PRO A 50 10.26 -0.10 5.88
CA PRO A 50 9.57 -0.80 6.95
C PRO A 50 8.43 0.01 7.58
N GLU A 51 8.61 1.32 7.77
CA GLU A 51 7.62 2.22 8.34
C GLU A 51 6.41 2.47 7.42
N GLU A 52 6.62 2.49 6.10
CA GLU A 52 5.56 2.64 5.10
C GLU A 52 4.71 1.36 5.05
N ARG A 53 5.37 0.20 5.06
CA ARG A 53 4.71 -1.12 5.13
C ARG A 53 3.93 -1.29 6.43
N ALA A 54 4.50 -0.89 7.55
CA ALA A 54 3.84 -0.91 8.86
C ALA A 54 2.61 0.01 8.92
N TRP A 55 2.58 1.10 8.14
CA TRP A 55 1.37 1.91 8.01
C TRP A 55 0.24 1.16 7.29
N ILE A 56 0.55 0.41 6.22
CA ILE A 56 -0.46 -0.43 5.56
C ILE A 56 -0.94 -1.54 6.51
N ASP A 57 -0.05 -2.15 7.29
CA ASP A 57 -0.45 -3.11 8.34
C ASP A 57 -1.46 -2.50 9.31
N ARG A 58 -1.19 -1.28 9.82
CA ARG A 58 -2.14 -0.54 10.67
C ARG A 58 -3.47 -0.23 9.98
N LEU A 59 -3.47 -0.01 8.67
CA LEU A 59 -4.70 0.16 7.91
C LEU A 59 -5.52 -1.15 7.90
N MET A 60 -4.88 -2.29 7.66
CA MET A 60 -5.53 -3.60 7.66
C MET A 60 -6.06 -3.99 9.05
N GLU A 61 -5.35 -3.65 10.12
CA GLU A 61 -5.79 -3.87 11.52
C GLU A 61 -7.11 -3.17 11.86
N ARG A 62 -7.48 -2.10 11.14
CA ARG A 62 -8.77 -1.41 11.28
C ARG A 62 -9.92 -2.12 10.57
N GLY A 63 -9.66 -3.28 9.98
CA GLY A 63 -10.63 -4.08 9.24
C GLY A 63 -10.78 -3.68 7.77
N PHE A 64 -9.84 -2.87 7.24
CA PHE A 64 -9.74 -2.69 5.79
C PHE A 64 -9.25 -3.99 5.14
N ILE A 65 -9.66 -4.19 3.90
CA ILE A 65 -9.32 -5.37 3.11
C ILE A 65 -8.69 -4.88 1.82
N ASP A 66 -7.51 -5.39 1.49
CA ASP A 66 -6.95 -5.28 0.15
C ASP A 66 -7.81 -6.13 -0.82
N ALA A 67 -8.58 -5.44 -1.66
CA ALA A 67 -9.50 -6.07 -2.60
C ALA A 67 -8.79 -6.93 -3.65
N PHE A 68 -7.57 -6.55 -4.06
CA PHE A 68 -6.78 -7.33 -5.01
C PHE A 68 -6.30 -8.62 -4.36
N ARG A 69 -5.74 -8.53 -3.14
CA ARG A 69 -5.24 -9.69 -2.39
C ARG A 69 -6.32 -10.64 -1.89
N LYS A 70 -7.57 -10.21 -1.84
CA LYS A 70 -8.72 -11.09 -1.60
C LYS A 70 -8.96 -12.09 -2.76
N ILE A 71 -8.55 -11.74 -3.98
CA ILE A 71 -8.80 -12.52 -5.19
C ILE A 71 -7.51 -13.18 -5.68
N HIS A 72 -6.38 -12.50 -5.55
CA HIS A 72 -5.07 -12.91 -6.10
C HIS A 72 -4.03 -13.03 -4.99
N SER A 73 -3.53 -14.24 -4.76
CA SER A 73 -2.49 -14.54 -3.75
C SER A 73 -1.09 -14.68 -4.36
N GLU A 74 -1.02 -14.75 -5.68
CA GLU A 74 0.21 -14.92 -6.46
C GLU A 74 1.05 -13.64 -6.54
N SER A 75 2.35 -13.82 -6.79
CA SER A 75 3.28 -12.72 -7.09
C SER A 75 3.29 -12.40 -8.59
N GLY A 76 3.99 -11.33 -8.98
CA GLY A 76 4.14 -10.95 -10.39
C GLY A 76 3.10 -9.94 -10.89
N HIS A 77 2.27 -9.41 -10.00
CA HIS A 77 1.30 -8.35 -10.30
C HIS A 77 1.79 -7.01 -9.76
N TYR A 78 1.95 -6.03 -10.65
CA TYR A 78 2.50 -4.72 -10.33
C TYR A 78 1.66 -3.62 -11.00
N SER A 79 1.60 -2.44 -10.37
CA SER A 79 0.85 -1.28 -10.87
C SER A 79 1.73 -0.13 -11.35
N TRP A 80 3.06 -0.21 -11.16
CA TRP A 80 4.02 0.83 -11.51
C TRP A 80 5.36 0.22 -11.95
N TRP A 81 6.01 0.88 -12.91
CA TRP A 81 7.34 0.54 -13.40
C TRP A 81 8.18 1.80 -13.59
N ASP A 82 9.46 1.71 -13.23
CA ASP A 82 10.44 2.74 -13.58
C ASP A 82 10.63 2.80 -15.11
N TYR A 83 10.76 4.00 -15.64
CA TYR A 83 11.18 4.24 -17.01
C TYR A 83 12.66 3.91 -17.18
N LYS A 84 12.98 2.62 -17.33
CA LYS A 84 14.34 2.24 -17.71
C LYS A 84 14.66 2.75 -19.10
N THR A 85 15.74 3.53 -19.18
CA THR A 85 16.24 4.21 -20.38
C THR A 85 16.71 3.20 -21.45
N ARG A 86 15.77 2.60 -22.17
CA ARG A 86 15.94 1.90 -23.47
C ARG A 86 14.66 1.90 -24.31
N ALA A 87 13.68 2.77 -24.01
CA ALA A 87 12.61 3.09 -24.94
C ALA A 87 13.22 3.92 -26.09
N ARG A 88 13.75 3.23 -27.10
CA ARG A 88 13.97 3.76 -28.45
C ARG A 88 13.05 3.01 -29.38
#